data_AF-C9YAI2-F1
#
_entry.id   AF-C9YAI2-F1
#
_cell.length_a   1.000
_cell.length_b   1.000
_cell.length_c   1.000
_cell.angle_alpha   90.00
_cell.angle_beta   90.00
_cell.angle_gamma   90.00
#
_symmetry.space_group_name_H-M   'P 1'
#
loop_
_entity.id
_entity.type
_entity.pdbx_description
1 polymer ?
#
loop_
_entity_poly.entity_id
_entity_poly.type
_entity_poly.pdbx_seq_one_letter_code
_entity_poly.pdbx_strand_id
1 'polypeptide(L)'
;MIDREVNPVEWSSFMQELEDANEHLAKLIADINAAPDYDSANLRVDLGHVFSHLNRAWARRELTSDFTDEEWERASFFPNDLDPI
;
A
#
# COMPACT_ATOMS: atom_id res chain seq x y z
N MET A 1 -8.88 -6.65 -13.92
CA MET A 1 -7.71 -5.91 -13.45
C MET A 1 -7.36 -4.84 -14.46
N ILE A 2 -6.97 -3.66 -13.98
CA ILE A 2 -6.43 -2.57 -14.76
C ILE A 2 -5.27 -3.06 -15.64
N ASP A 3 -5.16 -2.47 -16.83
CA ASP A 3 -4.16 -2.84 -17.82
C ASP A 3 -3.33 -1.61 -18.20
N ARG A 4 -2.03 -1.81 -18.43
CA ARG A 4 -1.08 -0.73 -18.72
C ARG A 4 -1.41 0.01 -20.02
N GLU A 5 -1.87 -0.70 -21.05
CA GLU A 5 -2.13 -0.12 -22.37
C GLU A 5 -3.54 0.47 -22.45
N VAL A 6 -4.49 -0.10 -21.70
CA VAL A 6 -5.89 0.37 -21.66
C VAL A 6 -6.10 1.50 -20.65
N ASN A 7 -5.45 1.45 -19.49
CA ASN A 7 -5.60 2.37 -18.36
C ASN A 7 -4.24 2.89 -17.87
N PRO A 8 -3.46 3.60 -18.72
CA PRO A 8 -2.07 3.95 -18.40
C PRO A 8 -1.92 4.85 -17.17
N VAL A 9 -2.90 5.70 -16.89
CA VAL A 9 -2.88 6.62 -15.73
C VAL A 9 -3.13 5.83 -14.44
N GLU A 10 -4.20 5.04 -14.41
CA GLU A 10 -4.58 4.23 -13.26
C GLU A 10 -3.55 3.13 -12.99
N TRP A 11 -2.95 2.58 -14.05
CA TRP A 11 -1.81 1.68 -13.95
C TRP A 11 -0.62 2.35 -13.25
N SER A 12 -0.30 3.59 -13.61
CA SER A 12 0.77 4.34 -12.94
C SER A 12 0.46 4.54 -11.46
N SER A 13 -0.76 4.91 -11.09
CA SER A 13 -1.16 5.06 -9.68
C SER A 13 -1.11 3.75 -8.92
N PHE A 14 -1.53 2.64 -9.53
CA PHE A 14 -1.39 1.31 -8.94
C PHE A 14 0.07 0.92 -8.71
N MET A 15 0.93 1.13 -9.70
CA MET A 15 2.36 0.85 -9.57
C MET A 15 3.02 1.72 -8.52
N GLN A 16 2.64 3.00 -8.43
CA GLN A 16 3.16 3.91 -7.42
C GLN A 16 2.86 3.42 -6.00
N GLU A 17 1.64 2.92 -5.72
CA GLU A 17 1.34 2.34 -4.40
C GLU A 17 2.21 1.12 -4.08
N LEU A 18 2.52 0.28 -5.07
CA LEU A 18 3.42 -0.87 -4.88
C LEU A 18 4.88 -0.44 -4.67
N GLU A 19 5.33 0.58 -5.37
CA GLU A 19 6.68 1.15 -5.25
C GLU A 19 6.87 1.81 -3.88
N ASP A 20 5.90 2.61 -3.43
CA ASP A 20 5.89 3.23 -2.11
C ASP A 20 5.86 2.16 -0.99
N ALA A 21 5.05 1.10 -1.15
CA ALA A 21 5.03 -0.02 -0.21
C ALA A 21 6.41 -0.69 -0.09
N ASN A 22 7.10 -0.88 -1.22
CA ASN A 22 8.44 -1.45 -1.26
C ASN A 22 9.48 -0.53 -0.59
N GLU A 23 9.43 0.79 -0.85
CA GLU A 23 10.30 1.76 -0.20
C GLU A 23 10.10 1.77 1.33
N HIS A 24 8.85 1.83 1.77
CA HIS A 24 8.52 1.81 3.20
C HIS A 24 8.93 0.50 3.88
N LEU A 25 8.77 -0.64 3.21
CA LEU A 25 9.22 -1.92 3.74
C LEU A 25 10.75 -1.98 3.85
N ALA A 26 11.47 -1.50 2.82
CA ALA A 26 12.93 -1.44 2.86
C ALA A 26 13.43 -0.54 4.00
N LYS A 27 12.77 0.61 4.22
CA LYS A 27 13.06 1.51 5.33
C LYS A 27 12.80 0.84 6.69
N LEU A 28 11.64 0.22 6.87
CA LEU A 28 11.30 -0.52 8.10
C LEU A 28 12.38 -1.54 8.45
N ILE A 29 12.83 -2.34 7.47
CA ILE A 29 13.88 -3.35 7.66
C ILE A 29 15.21 -2.68 8.06
N ALA A 30 15.57 -1.57 7.41
CA ALA A 30 16.78 -0.84 7.74
C ALA A 30 16.74 -0.29 9.17
N ASP A 31 15.62 0.30 9.58
CA ASP A 31 15.44 0.88 10.91
C ASP A 31 15.52 -0.18 12.02
N ILE A 32 14.88 -1.35 11.84
CA ILE A 32 15.00 -2.51 12.76
C ILE A 32 16.46 -2.96 12.93
N ASN A 33 17.22 -3.00 11.83
CA ASN A 33 18.61 -3.47 11.87
C ASN A 33 19.56 -2.44 12.48
N ALA A 34 19.25 -1.14 12.37
CA ALA A 34 20.11 -0.05 12.80
C ALA A 34 19.89 0.36 14.27
N ALA A 35 18.66 0.25 14.77
CA ALA A 35 18.26 0.82 16.05
C ALA A 35 17.99 -0.27 17.11
N PRO A 36 18.84 -0.42 18.14
CA PRO A 36 18.62 -1.38 19.22
C PRO A 36 17.42 -1.03 20.11
N ASP A 37 16.91 0.20 20.03
CA ASP A 37 15.72 0.71 20.69
C ASP A 37 14.47 0.68 19.80
N TYR A 38 14.54 0.13 18.58
CA TYR A 38 13.37 -0.09 17.75
C TYR A 38 12.38 -1.00 18.48
N ASP A 39 11.14 -0.54 18.65
CA ASP A 39 10.15 -1.19 19.49
C ASP A 39 8.86 -1.55 18.73
N SER A 40 7.94 -2.20 19.45
CA SER A 40 6.65 -2.62 18.91
C SER A 40 5.73 -1.47 18.51
N ALA A 41 5.89 -0.27 19.09
CA ALA A 41 5.07 0.88 18.75
C ALA A 41 5.50 1.42 17.38
N ASN A 42 6.81 1.53 17.13
CA ASN A 42 7.36 1.89 15.83
C ASN A 42 6.99 0.85 14.77
N LEU A 43 7.15 -0.45 15.08
CA LEU A 43 6.75 -1.53 14.17
C LEU A 43 5.31 -1.40 13.71
N ARG A 44 4.39 -1.12 14.63
CA ARG A 44 2.97 -0.98 14.31
C ARG A 44 2.70 0.17 13.35
N VAL A 45 3.38 1.31 13.53
CA VAL A 45 3.22 2.48 12.67
C VAL A 45 3.79 2.20 11.29
N ASP A 46 5.04 1.75 11.21
CA ASP A 46 5.73 1.53 9.94
C ASP A 46 5.04 0.43 9.12
N LEU A 47 4.68 -0.68 9.76
CA LEU A 47 3.96 -1.76 9.08
C LEU A 47 2.54 -1.33 8.69
N GLY A 48 1.90 -0.47 9.49
CA GLY A 48 0.63 0.15 9.15
C GLY A 48 0.70 0.98 7.86
N HIS A 49 1.79 1.74 7.66
CA HIS A 49 2.01 2.46 6.41
C HIS A 49 2.16 1.52 5.22
N VAL A 50 2.99 0.48 5.33
CA VAL A 50 3.16 -0.55 4.29
C VAL A 50 1.80 -1.16 3.92
N PHE A 51 1.00 -1.56 4.90
CA PHE A 51 -0.33 -2.10 4.66
C PHE A 51 -1.25 -1.11 3.95
N SER A 52 -1.23 0.18 4.33
CA SER A 52 -2.09 1.17 3.68
C SER A 52 -1.84 1.27 2.17
N HIS A 53 -0.58 1.20 1.74
CA HIS A 53 -0.22 1.20 0.32
C HIS A 53 -0.65 -0.09 -0.39
N LEU A 54 -0.40 -1.25 0.22
CA LEU A 54 -0.84 -2.54 -0.34
C LEU A 54 -2.38 -2.63 -0.46
N ASN A 55 -3.10 -2.11 0.53
CA ASN A 55 -4.56 -2.06 0.53
C ASN A 55 -5.07 -1.15 -0.60
N ARG A 56 -4.46 0.04 -0.78
CA ARG A 56 -4.82 0.95 -1.87
C ARG A 56 -4.49 0.36 -3.24
N ALA A 57 -3.34 -0.30 -3.39
CA ALA A 57 -3.01 -1.04 -4.61
C ALA A 57 -4.06 -2.12 -4.92
N TRP A 58 -4.45 -2.90 -3.91
CA TRP A 58 -5.51 -3.90 -4.06
C TRP A 58 -6.84 -3.27 -4.48
N ALA A 59 -7.26 -2.18 -3.86
CA ALA A 59 -8.50 -1.49 -4.21
C ALA A 59 -8.45 -0.88 -5.62
N ARG A 60 -7.31 -0.31 -6.05
CA ARG A 60 -7.09 0.26 -7.38
C ARG A 60 -7.14 -0.77 -8.51
N ARG A 61 -6.95 -2.07 -8.21
CA ARG A 61 -6.79 -3.12 -9.23
C ARG A 61 -7.93 -3.21 -10.25
N GLU A 62 -9.13 -2.73 -9.94
CA GLU A 62 -10.29 -2.75 -10.84
C GLU A 62 -10.84 -1.35 -11.18
N LEU A 63 -10.16 -0.28 -10.74
CA LEU A 63 -10.65 1.09 -10.93
C LEU A 63 -10.13 1.70 -12.23
N THR A 64 -11.03 2.28 -13.01
CA THR A 64 -10.72 3.00 -14.26
C THR A 64 -10.76 4.52 -14.09
N SER A 65 -10.71 5.00 -12.84
CA SER A 65 -10.65 6.41 -12.46
C SER A 65 -9.96 6.54 -11.10
N ASP A 66 -9.54 7.75 -10.74
CA ASP A 66 -8.91 7.99 -9.44
C ASP A 66 -9.92 8.00 -8.27
N PHE A 67 -9.42 7.85 -7.06
CA PHE A 67 -10.21 7.89 -5.84
C PHE A 67 -10.73 9.30 -5.53
N THR A 68 -11.96 9.36 -5.01
CA THR A 68 -12.37 10.46 -4.14
C THR A 68 -11.64 10.38 -2.79
N ASP A 69 -11.61 11.46 -2.02
CA ASP A 69 -11.00 11.46 -0.68
C ASP A 69 -11.58 10.37 0.23
N GLU A 70 -12.90 10.15 0.14
CA GLU A 70 -13.58 9.13 0.92
C GLU A 70 -13.20 7.71 0.47
N GLU A 71 -13.07 7.47 -0.84
CA GLU A 71 -12.60 6.20 -1.36
C GLU A 71 -11.12 5.96 -1.01
N TRP A 72 -10.30 7.01 -1.00
CA TRP A 72 -8.90 6.93 -0.59
C TRP A 72 -8.75 6.47 0.86
N GLU A 73 -9.54 7.04 1.77
CA GLU A 73 -9.55 6.63 3.17
C GLU A 73 -10.01 5.18 3.31
N ARG A 74 -11.12 4.80 2.66
CA ARG A 74 -11.62 3.41 2.70
C ARG A 74 -10.63 2.41 2.11
N ALA A 75 -9.98 2.77 1.01
CA ALA A 75 -8.99 1.93 0.33
C ALA A 75 -7.71 1.72 1.16
N SER A 76 -7.48 2.54 2.19
CA SER A 76 -6.36 2.35 3.11
C SER A 76 -6.63 1.28 4.19
N PHE A 77 -7.90 0.88 4.39
CA PHE A 77 -8.26 -0.20 5.32
C PHE A 77 -7.99 -1.58 4.73
N PHE A 78 -7.81 -2.57 5.61
CA PHE A 78 -7.59 -3.94 5.19
C PHE A 78 -8.74 -4.46 4.33
N PRO A 79 -8.45 -5.11 3.19
CA PRO A 79 -9.48 -5.71 2.35
C PRO A 79 -10.21 -6.81 3.12
N ASN A 80 -11.51 -6.92 2.87
CA ASN A 80 -12.38 -7.94 3.43
C ASN A 80 -12.81 -8.98 2.37
N ASP A 81 -12.26 -8.87 1.16
CA ASP A 81 -12.52 -9.71 0.00
C ASP A 81 -11.32 -10.61 -0.37
N LEU A 82 -10.33 -10.74 0.53
CA LEU A 82 -9.20 -11.64 0.41
C LEU A 82 -9.36 -12.85 1.34
N ASP A 83 -9.36 -14.05 0.76
CA ASP A 83 -9.27 -15.28 1.53
C ASP A 83 -7.86 -15.43 2.13
N PRO A 84 -7.73 -15.88 3.39
CA PRO A 84 -6.43 -16.21 3.95
C PRO A 84 -5.80 -17.39 3.20
N ILE A 85 -4.48 -17.30 2.95
CA ILE A 85 -3.66 -18.36 2.32
C ILE A 85 -3.00 -19.21 3.40
#